data_AF-A0A2P6F9H1-F1
#
_entry.id   AF-A0A2P6F9H1-F1
#
_cell.length_a   1.000
_cell.length_b   1.000
_cell.length_c   1.000
_cell.angle_alpha   90.00
_cell.angle_beta   90.00
_cell.angle_gamma   90.00
#
_symmetry.space_group_name_H-M   'P 1'
#
loop_
_entity.id
_entity.type
_entity.pdbx_description
1 polymer ?
#
loop_
_entity_poly.entity_id
_entity_poly.type
_entity_poly.pdbx_seq_one_letter_code
_entity_poly.pdbx_strand_id
1 'polypeptide(L)'
;MEDLKLNNEVKNITYPFYLKGNNFKELSLKALTIKKWIDENGQELAEFIYRQQAWLINGEYKSQSLKDLKLVVSKIDYIFREPLEIIKSFKDELNFIRKDILNLENNIKNNHDSLKNSVINIQFQKQNKIIETHKKEQFLEIKSIAKQEQELKIITSNFRKEKLLIKDIEVIGINDDFLQKR
;
A
#
# COMPACT_ATOMS: atom_id res chain seq x y z
N MET A 1 -13.53 9.19 30.68
CA MET A 1 -13.16 8.68 29.36
C MET A 1 -11.68 8.99 29.18
N GLU A 2 -10.83 7.98 29.10
CA GLU A 2 -9.42 8.19 28.74
C GLU A 2 -9.36 8.57 27.26
N ASP A 3 -8.92 9.80 27.01
CA ASP A 3 -8.65 10.30 25.67
C ASP A 3 -7.64 9.37 24.99
N LEU A 4 -8.06 8.79 23.87
CA LEU A 4 -7.22 8.02 22.97
C LEU A 4 -6.13 8.96 22.42
N LYS A 5 -5.00 9.06 23.11
CA LYS A 5 -3.74 9.48 22.50
C LYS A 5 -3.29 8.38 21.54
N LEU A 6 -3.92 8.35 20.36
CA LEU A 6 -3.27 7.77 19.20
C LEU A 6 -2.02 8.63 18.96
N ASN A 7 -0.85 8.06 19.23
CA ASN A 7 0.42 8.63 18.78
C ASN A 7 0.41 8.60 17.25
N ASN A 8 -0.24 9.59 16.63
CA ASN A 8 -0.18 9.85 15.21
C ASN A 8 1.18 10.50 14.94
N GLU A 9 2.25 9.75 15.10
CA GLU A 9 3.55 10.11 14.56
C GLU A 9 3.42 10.02 13.04
N VAL A 10 3.08 11.14 12.41
CA VAL A 10 3.27 11.32 10.97
C VAL A 10 4.78 11.32 10.77
N LYS A 11 5.36 10.14 10.54
CA LYS A 11 6.75 10.04 10.10
C LYS A 11 6.86 10.85 8.81
N ASN A 12 7.73 11.86 8.79
CA ASN A 12 8.03 12.58 7.58
C ASN A 12 8.56 11.58 6.55
N ILE A 13 7.75 11.27 5.55
CA ILE A 13 8.16 10.42 4.44
C ILE A 13 8.89 11.33 3.45
N THR A 14 10.22 11.21 3.43
CA THR A 14 11.04 11.87 2.42
C THR A 14 11.13 10.95 1.21
N TYR A 15 10.65 11.41 0.06
CA TYR A 15 10.84 10.70 -1.20
C TYR A 15 12.16 11.15 -1.83
N PRO A 16 13.12 10.25 -2.03
CA PRO A 16 14.29 10.58 -2.82
C PRO A 16 13.84 10.85 -4.28
N PHE A 17 13.89 12.11 -4.68
CA PHE A 17 13.68 12.54 -6.06
C PHE A 17 14.95 13.24 -6.52
N TYR A 18 15.79 12.53 -7.27
CA TYR A 18 17.12 13.02 -7.64
C TYR A 18 17.10 13.89 -8.89
N LEU A 19 15.96 13.94 -9.60
CA LEU A 19 15.77 14.81 -10.75
C LEU A 19 15.60 16.27 -10.33
N LYS A 20 16.43 17.13 -10.91
CA LYS A 20 16.33 18.59 -10.81
C LYS A 20 15.73 19.13 -12.10
N GLY A 21 15.14 20.33 -12.05
CA GLY A 21 14.60 21.00 -13.25
C GLY A 21 15.63 21.13 -14.38
N ASN A 22 16.92 21.28 -14.03
CA ASN A 22 18.01 21.34 -15.00
C ASN A 22 18.18 20.05 -15.82
N ASN A 23 17.90 18.87 -15.25
CA ASN A 23 18.05 17.60 -15.98
C ASN A 23 17.16 17.54 -17.22
N PHE A 24 15.92 18.02 -17.12
CA PHE A 24 14.99 18.08 -18.26
C PHE A 24 15.41 19.13 -19.30
N LYS A 25 15.96 20.26 -18.84
CA LYS A 25 16.50 21.31 -19.73
C LYS A 25 17.72 20.82 -20.51
N GLU A 26 18.66 20.16 -19.84
CA GLU A 26 19.85 19.57 -20.45
C GLU A 26 19.47 18.50 -21.48
N LEU A 27 18.54 17.61 -21.13
CA LEU A 27 18.05 16.58 -22.05
C LEU A 27 17.39 17.19 -23.28
N SER A 28 16.62 18.26 -23.10
CA SER A 28 15.95 18.98 -24.19
C SER A 28 16.95 19.67 -25.13
N LEU A 29 18.04 20.23 -24.60
CA LEU A 29 19.13 20.80 -25.40
C LEU A 29 19.82 19.72 -26.25
N LYS A 30 20.08 18.53 -25.67
CA LYS A 30 20.64 17.40 -26.43
C LYS A 30 19.69 16.92 -27.53
N ALA A 31 18.39 16.82 -27.24
CA ALA A 31 17.39 16.48 -28.25
C ALA A 31 17.38 17.48 -29.42
N LEU A 32 17.51 18.77 -29.12
CA LEU A 32 17.59 19.81 -30.15
C LEU A 32 18.83 19.65 -31.03
N THR A 33 19.99 19.35 -30.44
CA THR A 33 21.23 19.08 -31.18
C THR A 33 21.09 17.88 -32.11
N ILE A 34 20.51 16.78 -31.62
CA ILE A 34 20.22 15.58 -32.44
C ILE A 34 19.29 15.94 -33.60
N LYS A 35 18.20 16.67 -33.31
CA LYS A 35 17.24 17.09 -34.35
C LYS A 35 17.92 17.94 -35.41
N LYS A 36 18.71 18.94 -35.02
CA LYS A 36 19.45 19.79 -35.95
C LYS A 36 20.38 18.97 -36.83
N TRP A 37 21.11 18.00 -36.26
CA TRP A 37 21.98 17.11 -37.03
C TRP A 37 21.19 16.28 -38.05
N ILE A 38 20.02 15.74 -37.67
CA ILE A 38 19.14 14.99 -38.58
C ILE A 38 18.61 15.90 -39.69
N ASP A 39 18.20 17.12 -39.37
CA ASP A 39 17.68 18.08 -40.36
C ASP A 39 18.78 18.47 -41.37
N GLU A 40 20.04 18.60 -40.92
CA GLU A 40 21.19 18.97 -41.76
C GLU A 40 21.73 17.81 -42.59
N ASN A 41 21.80 16.59 -42.02
CA ASN A 41 22.55 15.47 -42.61
C ASN A 41 21.65 14.28 -43.00
N GLY A 42 20.38 14.26 -42.58
CA GLY A 42 19.51 13.10 -42.69
C GLY A 42 19.21 12.67 -44.11
N GLN A 43 19.11 13.62 -45.05
CA GLN A 43 18.92 13.31 -46.47
C GLN A 43 20.18 12.66 -47.08
N GLU A 44 21.35 13.25 -46.86
CA GLU A 44 22.63 12.70 -47.35
C GLU A 44 22.87 11.30 -46.76
N LEU A 45 22.55 11.12 -45.48
CA LEU A 45 22.63 9.83 -44.81
C LEU A 45 21.70 8.78 -45.44
N ALA A 46 20.45 9.15 -45.73
CA ALA A 46 19.49 8.26 -46.36
C ALA A 46 19.93 7.87 -47.78
N GLU A 47 20.43 8.83 -48.57
CA GLU A 47 20.99 8.58 -49.89
C GLU A 47 22.23 7.70 -49.85
N PHE A 48 23.13 7.91 -48.88
CA PHE A 48 24.29 7.08 -48.66
C PHE A 48 23.90 5.64 -48.34
N ILE A 49 22.98 5.42 -47.39
CA ILE A 49 22.47 4.09 -47.03
C ILE A 49 21.85 3.41 -48.25
N TYR A 50 21.01 4.12 -49.00
CA TYR A 50 20.37 3.60 -50.21
C TYR A 50 21.39 3.17 -51.27
N ARG A 51 22.41 3.99 -51.53
CA ARG A 51 23.50 3.66 -52.47
C ARG A 51 24.29 2.44 -52.02
N GLN A 52 24.60 2.33 -50.72
CA GLN A 52 25.31 1.16 -50.20
C GLN A 52 24.45 -0.11 -50.29
N GLN A 53 23.16 -0.04 -49.99
CA GLN A 53 22.23 -1.16 -50.15
C GLN A 53 22.11 -1.58 -51.63
N ALA A 54 21.94 -0.62 -52.54
CA ALA A 54 21.87 -0.89 -53.97
C ALA A 54 23.19 -1.49 -54.49
N TRP A 55 24.34 -1.02 -54.00
CA TRP A 55 25.65 -1.58 -54.33
C TRP A 55 25.81 -3.03 -53.83
N LEU A 56 25.33 -3.33 -52.62
CA LEU A 56 25.32 -4.69 -52.05
C LEU A 56 24.38 -5.65 -52.82
N ILE A 57 23.25 -5.14 -53.33
CA ILE A 57 22.23 -5.95 -54.02
C ILE A 57 22.55 -6.13 -55.52
N ASN A 58 23.01 -5.09 -56.20
CA ASN A 58 23.20 -5.08 -57.65
C ASN A 58 24.67 -5.29 -58.08
N GLY A 59 25.63 -5.13 -57.17
CA GLY A 59 27.01 -5.51 -57.43
C GLY A 59 27.10 -7.04 -57.43
N GLU A 60 27.32 -7.65 -58.60
CA GLU A 60 27.66 -9.07 -58.66
C GLU A 60 28.78 -9.33 -57.65
N TYR A 61 28.61 -10.34 -56.78
CA TYR A 61 29.61 -10.87 -55.84
C TYR A 61 30.93 -11.35 -56.50
N LYS A 62 31.19 -10.96 -57.75
CA LYS A 62 32.33 -11.33 -58.55
C LYS A 62 33.37 -10.23 -58.44
N SER A 63 34.35 -10.46 -57.57
CA SER A 63 35.65 -9.75 -57.46
C SER A 63 35.75 -8.46 -56.63
N GLN A 64 34.93 -8.28 -55.59
CA GLN A 64 35.25 -7.25 -54.58
C GLN A 64 36.36 -7.76 -53.67
N SER A 65 37.46 -7.00 -53.53
CA SER A 65 38.56 -7.39 -52.65
C SER A 65 38.20 -7.09 -51.19
N LEU A 66 38.74 -7.88 -50.26
CA LEU A 66 38.62 -7.62 -48.81
C LEU A 66 39.04 -6.19 -48.41
N LYS A 67 39.90 -5.54 -49.21
CA LYS A 67 40.33 -4.15 -48.99
C LYS A 67 39.22 -3.14 -49.27
N ASP A 68 38.38 -3.40 -50.27
CA ASP A 68 37.28 -2.51 -50.67
C ASP A 68 36.18 -2.51 -49.60
N LEU A 69 35.85 -3.69 -49.07
CA LEU A 69 34.93 -3.83 -47.93
C LEU A 69 35.44 -3.11 -46.68
N LYS A 70 36.73 -3.23 -46.37
CA LYS A 70 37.34 -2.55 -45.22
C LYS A 70 37.27 -1.03 -45.33
N LEU A 71 37.39 -0.48 -46.54
CA LEU A 71 37.31 0.96 -46.80
C LEU A 71 35.86 1.50 -46.70
N VAL A 72 34.88 0.70 -47.10
CA VAL A 72 33.45 1.04 -46.93
C VAL A 72 33.07 1.02 -45.46
N VAL A 73 33.47 -0.03 -44.72
CA VAL A 73 33.20 -0.14 -43.28
C VAL A 73 33.84 1.00 -42.50
N SER A 74 35.09 1.38 -42.81
CA SER A 74 35.75 2.50 -42.11
C SER A 74 35.07 3.85 -42.39
N LYS A 75 34.55 4.07 -43.59
CA LYS A 75 33.78 5.28 -43.92
C LYS A 75 32.44 5.33 -43.19
N ILE A 76 31.74 4.19 -43.11
CA ILE A 76 30.52 4.04 -42.30
C ILE A 76 30.85 4.37 -40.84
N ASP A 77 31.85 3.71 -40.26
CA ASP A 77 32.24 3.96 -38.87
C ASP A 77 32.57 5.44 -38.62
N TYR A 78 33.24 6.11 -39.55
CA TYR A 78 33.56 7.53 -39.43
C TYR A 78 32.31 8.43 -39.47
N ILE A 79 31.43 8.22 -40.45
CA ILE A 79 30.20 9.02 -40.65
C ILE A 79 29.23 8.85 -39.48
N PHE A 80 29.11 7.64 -38.93
CA PHE A 80 28.14 7.33 -37.88
C PHE A 80 28.68 7.50 -36.46
N ARG A 81 29.99 7.66 -36.24
CA ARG A 81 30.56 7.74 -34.89
C ARG A 81 30.01 8.92 -34.08
N GLU A 82 30.10 10.12 -34.63
CA GLU A 82 29.67 11.35 -33.96
C GLU A 82 28.16 11.33 -33.59
N PRO A 83 27.22 11.03 -34.51
CA PRO A 83 25.81 10.95 -34.15
C PRO A 83 25.52 9.80 -33.16
N LEU A 84 26.21 8.67 -33.26
CA LEU A 84 26.04 7.54 -32.32
C LEU A 84 26.43 7.92 -30.90
N GLU A 85 27.50 8.67 -30.70
CA GLU A 85 27.94 9.12 -29.37
C GLU A 85 26.91 10.07 -28.74
N ILE A 86 26.37 11.02 -29.52
CA ILE A 86 25.35 11.97 -29.05
C ILE A 86 24.05 11.22 -28.70
N ILE A 87 23.59 10.32 -29.57
CA ILE A 87 22.36 9.53 -29.35
C ILE A 87 22.51 8.62 -28.14
N LYS A 88 23.68 8.00 -27.96
CA LYS A 88 23.95 7.12 -26.81
C LYS A 88 23.88 7.90 -25.50
N SER A 89 24.56 9.04 -25.41
CA SER A 89 24.49 9.91 -24.22
C SER A 89 23.07 10.35 -23.90
N PHE A 90 22.31 10.77 -24.91
CA PHE A 90 20.90 11.15 -24.75
C PHE A 90 20.04 9.98 -24.22
N LYS A 91 20.22 8.78 -24.79
CA LYS A 91 19.48 7.58 -24.39
C LYS A 91 19.77 7.20 -22.94
N ASP A 92 21.02 7.28 -22.51
CA ASP A 92 21.42 6.92 -21.15
C ASP A 92 20.82 7.88 -20.12
N GLU A 93 20.80 9.19 -20.40
CA GLU A 93 20.16 10.19 -19.53
C GLU A 93 18.63 10.05 -19.50
N LEU A 94 18.00 9.78 -20.65
CA LEU A 94 16.57 9.50 -20.71
C LEU A 94 16.21 8.25 -19.88
N ASN A 95 17.04 7.20 -19.95
CA ASN A 95 16.85 5.98 -19.15
C ASN A 95 17.01 6.25 -17.66
N PHE A 96 17.99 7.08 -17.27
CA PHE A 96 18.16 7.51 -15.88
C PHE A 96 16.91 8.23 -15.36
N ILE A 97 16.42 9.22 -16.11
CA ILE A 97 15.19 9.95 -15.77
C ILE A 97 14.00 9.01 -15.64
N ARG A 98 13.82 8.09 -16.60
CA ARG A 98 12.73 7.12 -16.59
C ARG A 98 12.78 6.20 -15.37
N LYS A 99 13.97 5.73 -14.99
CA LYS A 99 14.17 4.87 -13.83
C LYS A 99 13.80 5.60 -12.53
N ASP A 100 14.20 6.85 -12.40
CA ASP A 100 13.89 7.67 -11.22
C ASP A 100 12.38 7.96 -11.10
N ILE A 101 11.71 8.24 -12.21
CA ILE A 101 10.25 8.42 -12.23
C ILE A 101 9.54 7.13 -11.81
N LEU A 102 9.93 5.97 -12.37
CA LEU A 102 9.33 4.68 -12.00
C LEU A 102 9.55 4.35 -10.51
N ASN A 103 10.73 4.65 -9.97
CA ASN A 103 11.00 4.47 -8.55
C ASN A 103 10.11 5.36 -7.68
N LEU A 104 9.91 6.62 -8.08
CA LEU A 104 9.01 7.53 -7.39
C LEU A 104 7.56 7.02 -7.42
N GLU A 105 7.06 6.62 -8.59
CA GLU A 105 5.71 6.07 -8.76
C GLU A 105 5.47 4.85 -7.85
N ASN A 106 6.43 3.92 -7.81
CA ASN A 106 6.37 2.76 -6.95
C ASN A 106 6.36 3.13 -5.46
N ASN A 107 7.21 4.08 -5.06
CA ASN A 107 7.25 4.56 -3.67
C ASN A 107 5.92 5.21 -3.26
N ILE A 108 5.34 6.06 -4.12
CA ILE A 108 4.04 6.69 -3.89
C ILE A 108 2.96 5.62 -3.73
N LYS A 109 2.92 4.63 -4.64
CA LYS A 109 1.94 3.54 -4.61
C LYS A 109 2.05 2.71 -3.33
N ASN A 110 3.26 2.29 -2.97
CA ASN A 110 3.49 1.50 -1.76
C ASN A 110 3.04 2.24 -0.50
N ASN A 111 3.31 3.55 -0.42
CA ASN A 111 2.89 4.36 0.71
C ASN A 111 1.38 4.59 0.75
N HIS A 112 0.74 4.80 -0.40
CA HIS A 112 -0.72 4.84 -0.50
C HIS A 112 -1.35 3.56 0.07
N ASP A 113 -0.86 2.39 -0.35
CA ASP A 113 -1.38 1.10 0.09
C ASP A 113 -1.11 0.85 1.58
N SER A 114 0.06 1.26 2.08
CA SER A 114 0.41 1.21 3.50
C SER A 114 -0.54 2.07 4.35
N LEU A 115 -0.82 3.30 3.93
CA LEU A 115 -1.75 4.20 4.61
C LEU A 115 -3.17 3.64 4.60
N LYS A 116 -3.63 3.14 3.46
CA LYS A 116 -4.95 2.50 3.34
C LYS A 116 -5.09 1.32 4.30
N ASN A 117 -4.11 0.42 4.34
CA ASN A 117 -4.09 -0.72 5.25
C ASN A 117 -4.05 -0.28 6.72
N SER A 118 -3.29 0.78 7.03
CA SER A 118 -3.22 1.34 8.38
C SER A 118 -4.58 1.88 8.85
N VAL A 119 -5.29 2.61 7.99
CA VAL A 119 -6.64 3.11 8.27
C VAL A 119 -7.61 1.96 8.53
N ILE A 120 -7.58 0.93 7.68
CA ILE A 120 -8.41 -0.27 7.83
C ILE A 120 -8.12 -0.95 9.18
N ASN A 121 -6.85 -1.12 9.54
CA ASN A 121 -6.46 -1.74 10.79
C ASN A 121 -6.93 -0.92 12.01
N ILE A 122 -6.78 0.40 11.99
CA ILE A 122 -7.27 1.29 13.05
C ILE A 122 -8.80 1.15 13.21
N GLN A 123 -9.53 1.05 12.09
CA GLN A 123 -10.99 0.87 12.13
C GLN A 123 -11.38 -0.47 12.76
N PHE A 124 -10.71 -1.56 12.37
CA PHE A 124 -10.91 -2.88 13.00
C PHE A 124 -10.60 -2.88 14.49
N GLN A 125 -9.48 -2.26 14.91
CA GLN A 125 -9.12 -2.15 16.32
C GLN A 125 -10.18 -1.39 17.13
N LYS A 126 -10.70 -0.28 16.59
CA LYS A 126 -11.79 0.48 17.24
C LYS A 126 -13.06 -0.36 17.36
N GLN A 127 -13.45 -1.07 16.30
CA GLN A 127 -14.62 -1.94 16.32
C GLN A 127 -14.49 -3.06 17.36
N ASN A 128 -13.33 -3.74 17.40
CA ASN A 128 -13.09 -4.79 18.39
C ASN A 128 -13.14 -4.27 19.82
N LYS A 129 -12.55 -3.10 20.09
CA LYS A 129 -12.60 -2.47 21.42
C LYS A 129 -14.04 -2.13 21.84
N ILE A 130 -14.86 -1.63 20.92
CA ILE A 130 -16.29 -1.38 21.18
C ILE A 130 -17.01 -2.67 21.53
N ILE A 131 -16.81 -3.74 20.74
CA ILE A 131 -17.43 -5.06 20.97
C ILE A 131 -17.00 -5.63 22.33
N GLU A 132 -15.72 -5.58 22.67
CA GLU A 132 -15.22 -6.06 23.96
C GLU A 132 -15.79 -5.27 25.14
N THR A 133 -15.91 -3.95 25.00
CA THR A 133 -16.48 -3.09 26.03
C THR A 133 -17.94 -3.45 26.26
N HIS A 134 -18.71 -3.61 25.18
CA HIS A 134 -20.12 -3.99 25.26
C HIS A 134 -20.32 -5.38 25.88
N LYS A 135 -19.48 -6.37 25.53
CA LYS A 135 -19.51 -7.70 26.15
C LYS A 135 -19.25 -7.66 27.65
N LYS A 136 -18.31 -6.81 28.10
CA LYS A 136 -18.01 -6.64 29.54
C LYS A 136 -19.19 -6.00 30.27
N GLU A 137 -19.80 -4.98 29.69
CA GLU A 137 -20.99 -4.32 30.23
C GLU A 137 -22.16 -5.32 30.38
N GLN A 138 -22.47 -6.07 29.32
CA GLN A 138 -23.50 -7.12 29.37
C GLN A 138 -23.20 -8.19 30.43
N PHE A 139 -21.95 -8.63 30.54
CA PHE A 139 -21.57 -9.63 31.55
C PHE A 139 -21.78 -9.11 32.98
N LEU A 140 -21.43 -7.84 33.25
CA LEU A 140 -21.65 -7.20 34.54
C LEU A 140 -23.14 -7.09 34.86
N GLU A 141 -23.96 -6.73 33.88
CA GLU A 141 -25.41 -6.66 34.01
C GLU A 141 -26.02 -8.03 34.34
N ILE A 142 -25.67 -9.08 33.58
CA ILE A 142 -26.12 -10.46 33.83
C ILE A 142 -25.69 -10.93 35.22
N LYS A 143 -24.46 -10.62 35.65
CA LYS A 143 -23.97 -11.00 36.99
C LYS A 143 -24.77 -10.32 38.10
N SER A 144 -25.16 -9.06 37.90
CA SER A 144 -26.03 -8.33 38.83
C SER A 144 -27.40 -8.98 38.93
N ILE A 145 -28.02 -9.30 37.79
CA ILE A 145 -29.34 -9.97 37.73
C ILE A 145 -29.28 -11.34 38.42
N ALA A 146 -28.27 -12.15 38.13
CA ALA A 146 -28.11 -13.47 38.74
C ALA A 146 -27.98 -13.41 40.28
N LYS A 147 -27.31 -12.39 40.81
CA LYS A 147 -27.22 -12.16 42.26
C LYS A 147 -28.59 -11.83 42.86
N GLN A 148 -29.34 -10.92 42.23
CA GLN A 148 -30.70 -10.58 42.65
C GLN A 148 -31.64 -11.80 42.64
N GLU A 149 -31.55 -12.65 41.62
CA GLU A 149 -32.35 -13.89 41.56
C GLU A 149 -32.02 -14.87 42.70
N GLN A 150 -30.74 -15.01 43.07
CA GLN A 150 -30.34 -15.86 44.19
C GLN A 150 -30.91 -15.34 45.52
N GLU A 151 -30.86 -14.03 45.75
CA GLU A 151 -31.43 -13.39 46.94
C GLU A 151 -32.95 -13.61 47.00
N LEU A 152 -33.67 -13.42 45.88
CA LEU A 152 -35.11 -13.68 45.78
C LEU A 152 -35.47 -15.14 46.06
N LYS A 153 -34.67 -16.11 45.60
CA LYS A 153 -34.87 -17.54 45.88
C LYS A 153 -34.75 -17.85 47.37
N ILE A 154 -33.77 -17.25 48.06
CA ILE A 154 -33.58 -17.40 49.52
C ILE A 154 -34.80 -16.85 50.27
N ILE A 155 -35.21 -15.62 49.95
CA ILE A 155 -36.38 -14.97 50.55
C ILE A 155 -37.64 -15.82 50.37
N THR A 156 -37.88 -16.30 49.15
CA THR A 156 -39.05 -17.14 48.83
C THR A 156 -39.05 -18.46 49.60
N SER A 157 -37.88 -19.09 49.77
CA SER A 157 -37.71 -20.31 50.56
C SER A 157 -38.05 -20.08 52.03
N ASN A 158 -37.57 -18.97 52.62
CA ASN A 158 -37.85 -18.61 54.00
C ASN A 158 -39.36 -18.36 54.22
N PHE A 159 -40.01 -17.60 53.34
CA PHE A 159 -41.47 -17.40 53.41
C PHE A 159 -42.25 -18.72 53.33
N ARG A 160 -41.82 -19.69 52.51
CA ARG A 160 -42.47 -21.01 52.46
C ARG A 160 -42.32 -21.77 53.78
N LYS A 161 -41.13 -21.73 54.40
CA LYS A 161 -40.87 -22.38 55.69
C LYS A 161 -41.72 -21.76 56.80
N GLU A 162 -41.78 -20.44 56.88
CA GLU A 162 -42.63 -19.73 57.85
C GLU A 162 -44.11 -20.09 57.67
N LYS A 163 -44.60 -20.12 56.42
CA LYS A 163 -45.98 -20.52 56.13
C LYS A 163 -46.30 -21.96 56.54
N LEU A 164 -45.33 -22.87 56.39
CA LEU A 164 -45.45 -24.25 56.86
C LEU A 164 -45.50 -24.30 58.39
N LEU A 165 -44.61 -23.58 59.08
CA LEU A 165 -44.62 -23.50 60.54
C LEU A 165 -45.95 -22.96 61.09
N ILE A 166 -46.51 -21.92 60.47
CA ILE A 166 -47.83 -21.37 60.86
C ILE A 166 -48.92 -22.44 60.70
N LYS A 167 -48.94 -23.17 59.58
CA LYS A 167 -49.89 -24.27 59.36
C LYS A 167 -49.72 -25.40 60.37
N ASP A 168 -48.49 -25.77 60.71
CA ASP A 168 -48.21 -26.83 61.68
C ASP A 168 -48.71 -26.42 63.08
N ILE A 169 -48.54 -25.15 63.47
CA ILE A 169 -49.10 -24.60 64.71
C ILE A 169 -50.64 -24.65 64.73
N GLU A 170 -51.28 -24.25 63.63
CA GLU A 170 -52.76 -24.32 63.47
C GLU A 170 -53.27 -25.77 63.60
N VAL A 171 -52.59 -26.75 63.01
CA VAL A 171 -52.98 -28.17 63.06
C VAL A 171 -52.75 -28.80 64.44
N ILE A 172 -51.68 -28.41 65.15
CA ILE A 172 -51.40 -28.89 66.51
C ILE A 172 -52.44 -28.36 67.51
N GLY A 173 -53.28 -27.38 67.12
CA GLY A 173 -54.39 -26.93 67.95
C GLY A 173 -53.91 -26.31 69.25
N ILE A 174 -52.81 -25.54 69.21
CA ILE A 174 -52.47 -24.62 70.30
C ILE A 174 -53.47 -23.47 70.23
N ASN A 175 -54.72 -23.73 70.62
CA ASN A 175 -55.65 -22.68 70.97
C ASN A 175 -55.12 -22.00 72.25
N ASP A 176 -55.36 -20.70 72.37
CA ASP A 176 -54.91 -19.87 73.51
C ASP A 176 -55.23 -20.47 74.90
N ASP A 177 -56.21 -21.38 74.97
CA ASP A 177 -56.55 -22.17 76.15
C ASP A 177 -55.39 -23.02 76.72
N PHE A 178 -54.42 -23.44 75.89
CA PHE A 178 -53.27 -24.25 76.35
C PHE A 178 -52.18 -23.40 77.03
N LEU A 179 -52.12 -22.09 76.73
CA LEU A 179 -51.13 -21.16 77.28
C LEU A 179 -51.61 -20.43 78.55
N GLN A 180 -52.93 -20.43 78.83
CA GLN A 180 -53.52 -19.76 79.99
C GLN A 180 -53.67 -20.62 81.26
N LYS A 181 -53.29 -21.90 81.25
CA LYS A 181 -53.22 -22.71 82.49
C LYS A 181 -51.81 -22.66 83.09
N ARG A 182 -51.54 -21.61 83.86
CA ARG A 182 -50.61 -21.64 84.99
C ARG A 182 -51.38 -21.37 86.27
#